data_AF-A0A2C8YUX4-F1
#
_entry.id   AF-A0A2C8YUX4-F1
#
_cell.length_a   1.000
_cell.length_b   1.000
_cell.length_c   1.000
_cell.angle_alpha   90.00
_cell.angle_beta   90.00
_cell.angle_gamma   90.00
#
_symmetry.space_group_name_H-M   'P 1'
#
loop_
_entity.id
_entity.type
_entity.pdbx_description
1 polymer ?
#
loop_
_entity_poly.entity_id
_entity_poly.type
_entity_poly.pdbx_seq_one_letter_code
_entity_poly.pdbx_strand_id
1 'polypeptide(L)'
;MKKIFMALCMVAFAIVGCGDDESWSPSVRANDDSSEETSSSSEKAKSSSSVSVKNSSSSVSRSSSSSPDSWDWRVPKEARLNPEIEYDSITDSRDGQVYKTVKIGDQVWMAQNLNYDKSVRGLIGHSWCYRFPDEHVDTRCDVTGRLYNWSAAIDSVGLLNSEKSIICGNTTTCTLPDTVYGICPSGWHLPSMDEWNALFDAVGGGDKFLKSRTGWNDNGNGTDDFGFSALPAGYKDRVGNFKSAGNETMFWCANDYDIYEARIISISDKKTKRTTLYKYFAASVRCVKNSSVVPVSSSSDTPLSSSSATSVSSSSKDPEPKLSETSSCSADEMESSSSETVVSSSSSDGSELVEGSSSSSEILAAPCKSETEDNCEYGTLLDDRDDQTYKTVKIDDQWWMAENLNYADSAKTPSLKGKSWCYGDEPDNCAKYGRLYTWAAAIDSVALATDSENPQDCGYMRSSKNILPDVVHGICPDGWHLPDYRDFSNMLVHVGGYSIAGSVLKSQSGWNEGGNGTDAFGFNVLPAGIRFDDGSFDGLGDGTDFWSVTESDLEQAFSLYASYENEYSGVMDYAKNYAFSIRCVKD
;
A
#
# COMPACT_ATOMS: atom_id res chain seq x y z
N MET A 1 -56.09 11.32 -18.15
CA MET A 1 -56.13 11.06 -19.61
C MET A 1 -54.76 11.44 -20.17
N LYS A 2 -54.19 10.68 -21.12
CA LYS A 2 -52.78 10.74 -21.59
C LYS A 2 -51.72 10.34 -20.54
N LYS A 3 -50.54 9.92 -21.04
CA LYS A 3 -49.36 9.40 -20.33
C LYS A 3 -48.08 10.12 -20.84
N ILE A 4 -47.08 10.29 -19.97
CA ILE A 4 -45.63 10.36 -20.27
C ILE A 4 -44.99 9.71 -19.03
N PHE A 5 -44.45 8.49 -19.01
CA PHE A 5 -43.34 7.85 -19.75
C PHE A 5 -41.95 8.40 -19.36
N MET A 6 -41.32 7.73 -18.39
CA MET A 6 -39.87 7.73 -18.15
C MET A 6 -39.47 6.29 -17.81
N ALA A 7 -38.25 5.88 -18.16
CA ALA A 7 -37.88 4.46 -18.24
C ALA A 7 -37.08 3.96 -17.02
N LEU A 8 -37.30 2.70 -16.65
CA LEU A 8 -36.49 1.96 -15.68
C LEU A 8 -35.79 0.81 -16.41
N CYS A 9 -34.45 0.76 -16.37
CA CYS A 9 -33.67 -0.30 -17.00
C CYS A 9 -33.29 -1.38 -15.98
N MET A 10 -34.13 -2.41 -15.85
CA MET A 10 -33.73 -3.70 -15.29
C MET A 10 -33.78 -4.73 -16.42
N VAL A 11 -32.70 -5.49 -16.61
CA VAL A 11 -32.65 -6.62 -17.56
C VAL A 11 -32.63 -7.92 -16.76
N ALA A 12 -33.76 -8.62 -16.76
CA ALA A 12 -33.87 -9.95 -16.16
C ALA A 12 -33.35 -11.04 -17.12
N PHE A 13 -32.75 -12.10 -16.56
CA PHE A 13 -32.41 -13.30 -17.33
C PHE A 13 -33.69 -14.02 -17.80
N ALA A 14 -33.70 -14.44 -19.06
CA ALA A 14 -34.78 -15.25 -19.62
C ALA A 14 -34.52 -16.74 -19.35
N ILE A 15 -35.43 -17.38 -18.60
CA ILE A 15 -35.49 -18.83 -18.46
C ILE A 15 -36.34 -19.39 -19.59
N VAL A 16 -35.84 -20.40 -20.30
CA VAL A 16 -36.62 -21.23 -21.22
C VAL A 16 -36.96 -22.53 -20.50
N GLY A 17 -38.24 -22.91 -20.48
CA GLY A 17 -38.70 -24.18 -19.93
C GLY A 17 -39.86 -24.76 -20.73
N CYS A 18 -39.86 -26.08 -20.84
CA CYS A 18 -41.00 -26.92 -21.22
C CYS A 18 -40.98 -28.14 -20.28
N GLY A 19 -42.14 -28.64 -19.87
CA GLY A 19 -42.27 -29.95 -19.24
C GLY A 19 -42.42 -31.08 -20.27
N ASP A 20 -43.01 -32.22 -19.95
CA ASP A 20 -43.80 -32.55 -18.75
C ASP A 20 -43.53 -33.99 -18.24
N ASP A 21 -43.95 -34.24 -16.99
CA ASP A 21 -44.43 -35.50 -16.37
C ASP A 21 -43.87 -36.88 -16.77
N GLU A 22 -43.37 -37.66 -15.78
CA GLU A 22 -44.22 -38.63 -15.05
C GLU A 22 -43.51 -39.19 -13.79
N SER A 23 -44.20 -40.05 -13.02
CA SER A 23 -43.86 -40.37 -11.62
C SER A 23 -43.52 -41.85 -11.34
N TRP A 24 -42.64 -42.13 -10.36
CA TRP A 24 -42.75 -43.34 -9.53
C TRP A 24 -42.05 -43.22 -8.16
N SER A 25 -42.68 -43.79 -7.12
CA SER A 25 -42.17 -43.85 -5.74
C SER A 25 -41.13 -44.97 -5.50
N PRO A 26 -40.25 -44.86 -4.48
CA PRO A 26 -39.23 -45.87 -4.17
C PRO A 26 -39.78 -47.10 -3.43
N SER A 27 -39.00 -48.19 -3.41
CA SER A 27 -39.26 -49.37 -2.56
C SER A 27 -38.03 -49.76 -1.73
N VAL A 28 -38.29 -50.26 -0.52
CA VAL A 28 -37.30 -50.48 0.55
C VAL A 28 -36.91 -51.95 0.68
N ARG A 29 -35.63 -52.23 0.96
CA ARG A 29 -35.22 -53.26 1.94
C ARG A 29 -33.76 -53.10 2.39
N ALA A 30 -33.54 -53.39 3.66
CA ALA A 30 -32.23 -53.45 4.30
C ALA A 30 -31.81 -54.90 4.55
N ASN A 31 -30.60 -55.11 5.06
CA ASN A 31 -30.35 -55.89 6.29
C ASN A 31 -28.90 -55.71 6.75
N ASP A 32 -28.70 -55.82 8.06
CA ASP A 32 -27.41 -55.80 8.76
C ASP A 32 -26.67 -57.15 8.68
N ASP A 33 -25.38 -57.20 9.02
CA ASP A 33 -24.88 -57.80 10.28
C ASP A 33 -23.38 -57.48 10.52
N SER A 34 -22.73 -58.09 11.53
CA SER A 34 -21.67 -57.46 12.33
C SER A 34 -20.47 -58.34 12.77
N SER A 35 -19.41 -57.66 13.24
CA SER A 35 -18.40 -58.05 14.26
C SER A 35 -17.37 -59.22 14.06
N GLU A 36 -16.08 -58.82 14.10
CA GLU A 36 -14.98 -59.26 15.02
C GLU A 36 -14.37 -60.70 15.08
N GLU A 37 -13.02 -60.74 15.03
CA GLU A 37 -12.05 -61.58 15.81
C GLU A 37 -12.07 -63.15 15.70
N THR A 38 -11.05 -63.96 16.10
CA THR A 38 -9.72 -63.76 16.73
C THR A 38 -8.66 -64.85 16.38
N SER A 39 -7.38 -64.47 16.22
CA SER A 39 -6.12 -65.11 16.75
C SER A 39 -5.58 -66.55 16.42
N SER A 40 -4.22 -66.64 16.48
CA SER A 40 -3.34 -67.83 16.76
C SER A 40 -3.01 -68.79 15.59
N SER A 41 -1.87 -69.54 15.55
CA SER A 41 -0.82 -69.85 16.56
C SER A 41 0.61 -70.07 15.96
N SER A 42 1.58 -70.58 16.76
CA SER A 42 3.07 -70.55 16.60
C SER A 42 3.71 -71.93 16.13
N GLU A 43 5.02 -72.19 15.90
CA GLU A 43 6.27 -71.92 16.66
C GLU A 43 7.65 -71.99 15.90
N LYS A 44 8.63 -71.22 16.40
CA LYS A 44 10.09 -71.47 16.66
C LYS A 44 11.01 -72.32 15.73
N ALA A 45 12.21 -71.77 15.46
CA ALA A 45 13.51 -72.42 15.77
C ALA A 45 14.68 -71.41 15.93
N LYS A 46 15.71 -71.80 16.71
CA LYS A 46 16.99 -71.09 17.04
C LYS A 46 18.01 -71.23 15.88
N SER A 47 19.19 -70.60 15.75
CA SER A 47 20.10 -69.70 16.53
C SER A 47 21.19 -69.17 15.54
N SER A 48 22.19 -68.30 15.79
CA SER A 48 22.55 -67.25 16.79
C SER A 48 23.88 -66.55 16.35
N SER A 49 24.27 -65.43 16.99
CA SER A 49 25.62 -64.76 16.97
C SER A 49 26.20 -64.27 15.62
N SER A 50 26.73 -63.04 15.48
CA SER A 50 27.01 -61.98 16.47
C SER A 50 27.26 -60.58 15.86
N VAL A 51 26.82 -59.53 16.58
CA VAL A 51 27.36 -58.13 16.60
C VAL A 51 27.16 -57.25 15.34
N SER A 52 26.11 -56.41 15.42
CA SER A 52 26.09 -54.93 15.19
C SER A 52 26.37 -54.33 13.79
N VAL A 53 25.67 -53.29 13.31
CA VAL A 53 24.67 -52.37 13.91
C VAL A 53 23.43 -52.20 13.02
N LYS A 54 22.24 -52.22 13.63
CA LYS A 54 20.95 -51.58 13.25
C LYS A 54 20.25 -51.21 14.57
N ASN A 55 19.24 -50.34 14.67
CA ASN A 55 18.49 -49.53 13.69
C ASN A 55 18.35 -48.08 14.29
N SER A 56 17.54 -47.12 13.84
CA SER A 56 16.10 -47.21 13.60
C SER A 56 15.58 -46.15 12.62
N SER A 57 14.94 -46.61 11.56
CA SER A 57 13.96 -45.84 10.80
C SER A 57 12.60 -45.86 11.50
N SER A 58 12.01 -44.71 11.79
CA SER A 58 10.60 -44.58 12.18
C SER A 58 9.86 -43.64 11.23
N SER A 59 9.20 -44.23 10.24
CA SER A 59 8.02 -43.70 9.53
C SER A 59 7.90 -42.17 9.42
N VAL A 60 8.66 -41.57 8.50
CA VAL A 60 8.24 -40.28 7.92
C VAL A 60 6.97 -40.56 7.10
N SER A 61 5.88 -39.87 7.42
CA SER A 61 4.64 -39.92 6.65
C SER A 61 4.91 -39.44 5.22
N ARG A 62 4.15 -39.96 4.23
CA ARG A 62 4.27 -39.50 2.84
C ARG A 62 3.81 -38.05 2.73
N SER A 63 4.75 -37.12 2.88
CA SER A 63 4.59 -35.78 2.32
C SER A 63 4.41 -35.91 0.81
N SER A 64 3.42 -35.20 0.27
CA SER A 64 3.35 -34.96 -1.16
C SER A 64 4.58 -34.14 -1.55
N SER A 65 5.48 -34.75 -2.32
CA SER A 65 6.57 -34.04 -2.98
C SER A 65 5.96 -33.09 -4.00
N SER A 66 5.81 -31.82 -3.64
CA SER A 66 5.57 -30.76 -4.61
C SER A 66 6.72 -30.77 -5.61
N SER A 67 6.38 -30.82 -6.91
CA SER A 67 7.42 -30.62 -7.92
C SER A 67 7.85 -29.16 -7.86
N PRO A 68 9.16 -28.85 -7.85
CA PRO A 68 9.62 -27.46 -7.88
C PRO A 68 9.13 -26.71 -9.14
N ASP A 69 8.74 -27.43 -10.19
CA ASP A 69 8.18 -26.88 -11.43
C ASP A 69 6.95 -25.99 -11.20
N SER A 70 6.08 -26.33 -10.24
CA SER A 70 4.83 -25.62 -9.92
C SER A 70 5.00 -24.65 -8.75
N TRP A 71 4.11 -23.65 -8.63
CA TRP A 71 4.22 -22.68 -7.54
C TRP A 71 3.99 -23.32 -6.16
N ASP A 72 5.04 -23.32 -5.33
CA ASP A 72 4.97 -23.69 -3.92
C ASP A 72 5.76 -22.68 -3.08
N TRP A 73 5.06 -22.09 -2.11
CA TRP A 73 5.56 -21.13 -1.13
C TRP A 73 6.62 -21.71 -0.16
N ARG A 74 6.78 -23.03 -0.12
CA ARG A 74 7.80 -23.73 0.69
C ARG A 74 9.14 -23.89 -0.03
N VAL A 75 9.23 -23.50 -1.31
CA VAL A 75 10.47 -23.52 -2.09
C VAL A 75 11.11 -22.12 -2.04
N PRO A 76 12.28 -21.95 -1.41
CA PRO A 76 12.91 -20.63 -1.23
C PRO A 76 13.38 -20.03 -2.56
N LYS A 77 13.53 -18.70 -2.62
CA LYS A 77 13.91 -17.98 -3.85
C LYS A 77 15.26 -18.42 -4.42
N GLU A 78 16.20 -18.81 -3.57
CA GLU A 78 17.52 -19.33 -3.96
C GLU A 78 17.42 -20.60 -4.81
N ALA A 79 16.41 -21.45 -4.54
CA ALA A 79 16.16 -22.69 -5.29
C ALA A 79 15.41 -22.46 -6.63
N ARG A 80 15.16 -21.18 -6.99
CA ARG A 80 14.53 -20.76 -8.25
C ARG A 80 15.48 -20.00 -9.18
N LEU A 81 16.67 -19.64 -8.69
CA LEU A 81 17.77 -19.10 -9.51
C LEU A 81 18.27 -20.17 -10.48
N ASN A 82 18.77 -19.77 -11.66
CA ASN A 82 19.34 -20.69 -12.63
C ASN A 82 20.74 -21.16 -12.19
N PRO A 83 20.94 -22.45 -11.82
CA PRO A 83 22.24 -22.94 -11.33
C PRO A 83 23.34 -23.01 -12.41
N GLU A 84 23.01 -22.73 -13.68
CA GLU A 84 23.96 -22.67 -14.79
C GLU A 84 24.55 -21.24 -14.98
N ILE A 85 24.13 -20.26 -14.17
CA ILE A 85 24.58 -18.86 -14.21
C ILE A 85 25.44 -18.54 -12.99
N GLU A 86 26.54 -17.81 -13.20
CA GLU A 86 27.36 -17.23 -12.13
C GLU A 86 26.78 -15.87 -11.70
N TYR A 87 26.49 -15.70 -10.41
CA TYR A 87 25.86 -14.50 -9.86
C TYR A 87 26.77 -13.75 -8.90
N ASP A 88 27.04 -12.48 -9.23
CA ASP A 88 27.46 -11.44 -8.29
C ASP A 88 26.42 -11.25 -7.17
N SER A 89 26.75 -10.43 -6.17
CA SER A 89 25.78 -10.04 -5.14
C SER A 89 26.04 -8.64 -4.58
N ILE A 90 24.97 -7.95 -4.18
CA ILE A 90 25.01 -6.77 -3.31
C ILE A 90 24.44 -7.11 -1.94
N THR A 91 25.09 -6.64 -0.89
CA THR A 91 24.46 -6.46 0.44
C THR A 91 23.83 -5.06 0.48
N ASP A 92 22.53 -4.97 0.74
CA ASP A 92 21.88 -3.71 1.06
C ASP A 92 22.36 -3.25 2.45
N SER A 93 23.01 -2.08 2.51
CA SER A 93 23.60 -1.56 3.75
C SER A 93 22.56 -1.06 4.76
N ARG A 94 21.27 -1.04 4.40
CA ARG A 94 20.18 -0.52 5.24
C ARG A 94 19.56 -1.59 6.14
N ASP A 95 19.52 -2.84 5.69
CA ASP A 95 18.92 -3.99 6.39
C ASP A 95 19.83 -5.24 6.44
N GLY A 96 20.97 -5.22 5.75
CA GLY A 96 21.90 -6.34 5.65
C GLY A 96 21.48 -7.45 4.68
N GLN A 97 20.36 -7.32 3.96
CA GLN A 97 19.91 -8.35 3.02
C GLN A 97 20.82 -8.45 1.81
N VAL A 98 21.16 -9.69 1.43
CA VAL A 98 22.03 -9.98 0.29
C VAL A 98 21.17 -10.39 -0.91
N TYR A 99 21.31 -9.66 -2.01
CA TYR A 99 20.59 -9.88 -3.26
C TYR A 99 21.57 -10.35 -4.35
N LYS A 100 21.19 -11.40 -5.08
CA LYS A 100 21.91 -11.86 -6.27
C LYS A 100 21.70 -10.92 -7.47
N THR A 101 22.78 -10.71 -8.22
CA THR A 101 22.83 -9.75 -9.34
C THR A 101 23.52 -10.35 -10.55
N VAL A 102 23.12 -9.93 -11.75
CA VAL A 102 23.63 -10.44 -13.03
C VAL A 102 23.78 -9.31 -14.06
N LYS A 103 24.75 -9.41 -14.98
CA LYS A 103 24.88 -8.49 -16.12
C LYS A 103 24.11 -9.02 -17.33
N ILE A 104 23.20 -8.21 -17.89
CA ILE A 104 22.42 -8.53 -19.10
C ILE A 104 22.50 -7.34 -20.04
N GLY A 105 22.94 -7.56 -21.29
CA GLY A 105 23.35 -6.48 -22.16
C GLY A 105 24.46 -5.65 -21.50
N ASP A 106 24.31 -4.34 -21.41
CA ASP A 106 25.23 -3.45 -20.69
C ASP A 106 24.83 -3.14 -19.24
N GLN A 107 23.62 -3.50 -18.83
CA GLN A 107 23.07 -3.23 -17.50
C GLN A 107 23.40 -4.34 -16.50
N VAL A 108 23.47 -3.99 -15.20
CA VAL A 108 23.54 -4.97 -14.11
C VAL A 108 22.24 -4.90 -13.31
N TRP A 109 21.54 -6.02 -13.22
CA TRP A 109 20.22 -6.15 -12.63
C TRP A 109 20.24 -6.99 -11.34
N MET A 110 19.29 -6.72 -10.43
CA MET A 110 18.94 -7.69 -9.39
C MET A 110 18.17 -8.87 -10.00
N ALA A 111 18.63 -10.09 -9.75
CA ALA A 111 17.92 -11.33 -10.12
C ALA A 111 16.80 -11.66 -9.12
N GLN A 112 16.93 -11.19 -7.87
CA GLN A 112 15.92 -11.31 -6.82
C GLN A 112 15.13 -10.01 -6.70
N ASN A 113 13.87 -10.11 -6.26
CA ASN A 113 13.04 -8.94 -5.98
C ASN A 113 13.50 -8.26 -4.67
N LEU A 114 13.32 -6.95 -4.58
CA LEU A 114 13.64 -6.20 -3.36
C LEU A 114 12.74 -6.64 -2.20
N ASN A 115 13.34 -6.80 -1.02
CA ASN A 115 12.67 -7.22 0.21
C ASN A 115 12.91 -6.24 1.38
N TYR A 116 13.40 -5.04 1.06
CA TYR A 116 13.72 -4.00 2.04
C TYR A 116 12.48 -3.60 2.84
N ASP A 117 12.59 -3.66 4.17
CA ASP A 117 11.61 -3.12 5.11
C ASP A 117 12.15 -1.84 5.76
N LYS A 118 11.24 -0.89 5.99
CA LYS A 118 11.49 0.39 6.66
C LYS A 118 10.37 0.58 7.67
N SER A 119 10.44 -0.21 8.73
CA SER A 119 9.59 -0.10 9.94
C SER A 119 9.63 1.30 10.56
N VAL A 120 10.67 2.08 10.26
CA VAL A 120 10.77 3.52 10.58
C VAL A 120 9.80 4.36 9.74
N ARG A 121 8.53 4.41 10.17
CA ARG A 121 7.47 5.39 9.84
C ARG A 121 7.15 5.68 8.34
N GLY A 122 7.80 5.03 7.38
CA GLY A 122 7.75 5.41 5.96
C GLY A 122 7.36 4.32 4.95
N LEU A 123 7.27 3.04 5.33
CA LEU A 123 6.73 1.97 4.46
C LEU A 123 5.52 1.23 5.07
N ILE A 124 5.10 1.65 6.26
CA ILE A 124 3.86 1.23 6.90
C ILE A 124 2.68 1.61 6.00
N GLY A 125 1.79 0.67 5.67
CA GLY A 125 0.67 0.91 4.75
C GLY A 125 1.06 1.10 3.28
N HIS A 126 2.36 1.03 2.93
CA HIS A 126 2.87 1.17 1.57
C HIS A 126 3.70 -0.02 1.06
N SER A 127 4.06 -0.96 1.94
CA SER A 127 4.68 -2.26 1.59
C SER A 127 3.97 -3.43 2.27
N TRP A 128 3.97 -4.62 1.66
CA TRP A 128 3.31 -5.81 2.17
C TRP A 128 4.04 -7.12 1.85
N CYS A 129 3.88 -8.08 2.75
CA CYS A 129 4.22 -9.49 2.59
C CYS A 129 2.95 -10.32 2.36
N TYR A 130 3.06 -11.44 1.65
CA TYR A 130 1.99 -12.44 1.60
C TYR A 130 1.80 -13.06 3.00
N ARG A 131 0.58 -12.98 3.54
CA ARG A 131 0.18 -13.59 4.81
C ARG A 131 -0.91 -14.62 4.57
N PHE A 132 -0.80 -15.79 5.21
CA PHE A 132 -1.83 -16.82 5.20
C PHE A 132 -2.51 -16.91 6.56
N PRO A 133 -3.83 -17.21 6.64
CA PRO A 133 -4.57 -17.18 7.91
C PRO A 133 -4.06 -18.16 8.99
N ASP A 134 -3.37 -19.23 8.57
CA ASP A 134 -2.88 -20.31 9.42
C ASP A 134 -1.47 -20.04 10.02
N GLU A 135 -0.79 -18.96 9.60
CA GLU A 135 0.60 -18.67 10.00
C GLU A 135 0.72 -17.30 10.67
N HIS A 136 1.10 -17.28 11.95
CA HIS A 136 1.23 -16.08 12.79
C HIS A 136 2.59 -15.35 12.61
N VAL A 137 3.13 -15.34 11.40
CA VAL A 137 4.43 -14.72 11.02
C VAL A 137 4.31 -14.18 9.59
N ASP A 138 5.09 -13.15 9.21
CA ASP A 138 5.21 -12.65 7.83
C ASP A 138 6.01 -13.60 6.93
N THR A 139 5.53 -14.84 6.78
CA THR A 139 6.31 -16.03 6.37
C THR A 139 6.82 -16.11 4.93
N ARG A 140 6.56 -15.12 4.06
CA ARG A 140 6.65 -15.30 2.59
C ARG A 140 7.43 -14.23 1.82
N CYS A 141 7.85 -13.16 2.48
CA CYS A 141 8.67 -12.10 1.88
C CYS A 141 10.09 -12.57 1.54
N ASP A 142 10.59 -13.56 2.29
CA ASP A 142 11.77 -14.34 1.97
C ASP A 142 11.70 -15.02 0.59
N VAL A 143 10.51 -15.46 0.13
CA VAL A 143 10.31 -16.17 -1.15
C VAL A 143 10.07 -15.24 -2.34
N THR A 144 9.30 -14.16 -2.20
CA THR A 144 8.93 -13.28 -3.33
C THR A 144 9.56 -11.90 -3.32
N GLY A 145 10.24 -11.52 -2.25
CA GLY A 145 10.41 -10.11 -1.89
C GLY A 145 9.07 -9.48 -1.48
N ARG A 146 9.09 -8.16 -1.28
CA ARG A 146 7.91 -7.37 -0.92
C ARG A 146 7.14 -6.91 -2.15
N LEU A 147 5.85 -6.66 -1.94
CA LEU A 147 5.03 -5.84 -2.82
C LEU A 147 4.96 -4.44 -2.26
N TYR A 148 5.26 -3.43 -3.07
CA TYR A 148 5.23 -2.01 -2.71
C TYR A 148 4.16 -1.30 -3.55
N ASN A 149 3.47 -0.30 -3.00
CA ASN A 149 2.72 0.63 -3.86
C ASN A 149 3.67 1.61 -4.55
N TRP A 150 3.19 2.34 -5.57
CA TRP A 150 4.11 3.12 -6.41
C TRP A 150 4.85 4.20 -5.63
N SER A 151 4.18 4.87 -4.69
CA SER A 151 4.79 5.88 -3.81
C SER A 151 5.95 5.33 -2.99
N ALA A 152 5.84 4.10 -2.50
CA ALA A 152 6.95 3.41 -1.87
C ALA A 152 8.04 3.05 -2.87
N ALA A 153 7.71 2.54 -4.06
CA ALA A 153 8.70 2.18 -5.07
C ALA A 153 9.62 3.36 -5.47
N ILE A 154 9.08 4.57 -5.56
CA ILE A 154 9.85 5.81 -5.83
C ILE A 154 10.37 6.50 -4.54
N ASP A 155 10.25 5.87 -3.37
CA ASP A 155 10.57 6.38 -2.01
C ASP A 155 10.08 7.81 -1.73
N SER A 156 8.97 8.23 -2.35
CA SER A 156 8.35 9.53 -2.02
C SER A 156 7.82 9.57 -0.60
N VAL A 157 7.50 8.40 -0.04
CA VAL A 157 7.15 8.24 1.39
C VAL A 157 8.40 8.31 2.28
N GLY A 158 9.60 8.11 1.73
CA GLY A 158 10.87 8.39 2.42
C GLY A 158 11.21 9.87 2.53
N LEU A 159 10.53 10.74 1.76
CA LEU A 159 10.70 12.20 1.79
C LEU A 159 9.82 12.89 2.87
N LEU A 160 9.42 12.16 3.92
CA LEU A 160 8.70 12.66 5.09
C LEU A 160 9.60 13.52 6.01
N ASN A 161 10.06 14.66 5.49
CA ASN A 161 10.72 15.71 6.29
C ASN A 161 9.71 16.79 6.70
N SER A 162 9.89 17.35 7.90
CA SER A 162 8.88 18.09 8.68
C SER A 162 8.42 19.45 8.15
N GLU A 163 8.80 19.85 6.93
CA GLU A 163 8.44 21.17 6.34
C GLU A 163 7.88 21.09 4.91
N LYS A 164 7.87 19.89 4.30
CA LYS A 164 7.08 19.56 3.09
C LYS A 164 7.27 18.09 2.73
N SER A 165 6.19 17.31 2.79
CA SER A 165 6.14 15.96 2.22
C SER A 165 5.17 15.94 1.03
N ILE A 166 5.64 15.46 -0.11
CA ILE A 166 4.80 15.21 -1.29
C ILE A 166 4.83 13.71 -1.55
N ILE A 167 3.77 13.01 -1.13
CA ILE A 167 3.57 11.61 -1.49
C ILE A 167 3.14 11.55 -2.96
N CYS A 168 4.14 11.41 -3.83
CA CYS A 168 3.98 11.14 -5.25
C CYS A 168 3.24 9.81 -5.42
N GLY A 169 1.99 9.83 -5.88
CA GLY A 169 1.06 8.74 -5.61
C GLY A 169 -0.28 8.91 -6.29
N ASN A 170 -1.28 8.17 -5.81
CA ASN A 170 -2.64 8.31 -6.31
C ASN A 170 -3.13 9.77 -6.14
N THR A 171 -3.82 10.29 -7.15
CA THR A 171 -4.26 11.69 -7.29
C THR A 171 -3.13 12.74 -7.47
N THR A 172 -1.85 12.35 -7.41
CA THR A 172 -0.72 13.30 -7.27
C THR A 172 0.48 12.91 -8.15
N THR A 173 0.64 13.61 -9.28
CA THR A 173 1.84 13.58 -10.13
C THR A 173 2.99 14.38 -9.53
N CYS A 174 4.23 13.90 -9.72
CA CYS A 174 5.44 14.61 -9.33
C CYS A 174 6.40 14.80 -10.51
N THR A 175 7.18 15.89 -10.48
CA THR A 175 8.34 16.05 -11.36
C THR A 175 9.46 15.16 -10.87
N LEU A 176 9.57 13.95 -11.44
CA LEU A 176 10.63 13.00 -11.12
C LEU A 176 11.92 13.34 -11.90
N PRO A 177 13.11 13.10 -11.32
CA PRO A 177 14.38 13.21 -12.05
C PRO A 177 14.54 12.06 -13.07
N ASP A 178 15.42 12.25 -14.06
CA ASP A 178 15.71 11.25 -15.12
C ASP A 178 16.16 9.89 -14.57
N THR A 179 16.76 9.86 -13.37
CA THR A 179 17.14 8.64 -12.64
C THR A 179 16.46 8.65 -11.26
N VAL A 180 15.44 7.82 -11.09
CA VAL A 180 14.70 7.70 -9.82
C VAL A 180 15.30 6.58 -8.97
N TYR A 181 16.18 6.94 -8.02
CA TYR A 181 16.75 5.97 -7.08
C TYR A 181 15.65 5.19 -6.35
N GLY A 182 14.66 5.92 -5.82
CA GLY A 182 13.52 5.36 -5.11
C GLY A 182 13.96 4.45 -3.96
N ILE A 183 13.23 3.37 -3.76
CA ILE A 183 13.45 2.43 -2.65
C ILE A 183 14.72 1.56 -2.80
N CYS A 184 15.42 1.63 -3.93
CA CYS A 184 16.60 0.82 -4.19
C CYS A 184 17.81 1.18 -3.29
N PRO A 185 18.74 0.24 -3.03
CA PRO A 185 19.94 0.52 -2.24
C PRO A 185 20.87 1.50 -2.95
N SER A 186 21.76 2.14 -2.18
CA SER A 186 22.74 3.10 -2.72
C SER A 186 23.58 2.49 -3.86
N GLY A 187 23.74 3.25 -4.96
CA GLY A 187 24.37 2.76 -6.19
C GLY A 187 23.42 2.02 -7.15
N TRP A 188 22.14 1.92 -6.82
CA TRP A 188 21.08 1.30 -7.64
C TRP A 188 19.85 2.23 -7.72
N HIS A 189 18.99 1.99 -8.69
CA HIS A 189 17.76 2.76 -8.89
C HIS A 189 16.59 1.90 -9.39
N LEU A 190 15.39 2.47 -9.32
CA LEU A 190 14.19 1.90 -9.90
C LEU A 190 14.27 2.07 -11.43
N PRO A 191 14.19 0.98 -12.23
CA PRO A 191 14.41 1.03 -13.67
C PRO A 191 13.37 1.87 -14.41
N SER A 192 13.84 2.62 -15.40
CA SER A 192 13.00 3.26 -16.40
C SER A 192 12.45 2.25 -17.43
N MET A 193 11.39 2.63 -18.12
CA MET A 193 10.81 1.87 -19.23
C MET A 193 11.80 1.68 -20.37
N ASP A 194 12.72 2.63 -20.59
CA ASP A 194 13.75 2.54 -21.61
C ASP A 194 14.86 1.56 -21.22
N GLU A 195 15.18 1.45 -19.94
CA GLU A 195 16.07 0.40 -19.44
C GLU A 195 15.43 -0.98 -19.50
N TRP A 196 14.14 -1.11 -19.18
CA TRP A 196 13.37 -2.33 -19.45
C TRP A 196 13.36 -2.68 -20.94
N ASN A 197 13.23 -1.69 -21.84
CA ASN A 197 13.33 -1.92 -23.28
C ASN A 197 14.70 -2.46 -23.68
N ALA A 198 15.79 -1.84 -23.22
CA ALA A 198 17.14 -2.31 -23.48
C ALA A 198 17.40 -3.73 -22.92
N LEU A 199 16.84 -4.10 -21.76
CA LEU A 199 16.85 -5.47 -21.25
C LEU A 199 16.12 -6.44 -22.20
N PHE A 200 14.90 -6.08 -22.64
CA PHE A 200 14.15 -6.93 -23.58
C PHE A 200 14.86 -7.09 -24.93
N ASP A 201 15.47 -6.03 -25.45
CA ASP A 201 16.21 -6.07 -26.72
C ASP A 201 17.50 -6.91 -26.58
N ALA A 202 18.21 -6.80 -25.45
CA ALA A 202 19.40 -7.60 -25.15
C ALA A 202 19.12 -9.12 -25.08
N VAL A 203 17.91 -9.54 -24.67
CA VAL A 203 17.48 -10.94 -24.68
C VAL A 203 16.69 -11.34 -25.93
N GLY A 204 16.69 -10.51 -26.99
CA GLY A 204 16.04 -10.82 -28.27
C GLY A 204 14.50 -10.81 -28.22
N GLY A 205 13.91 -10.07 -27.27
CA GLY A 205 12.46 -9.84 -27.15
C GLY A 205 11.64 -10.98 -26.54
N GLY A 206 12.27 -12.11 -26.18
CA GLY A 206 11.59 -13.25 -25.57
C GLY A 206 11.51 -13.16 -24.05
N ASP A 207 10.31 -13.14 -23.49
CA ASP A 207 10.11 -13.10 -22.04
C ASP A 207 10.43 -14.43 -21.32
N LYS A 208 10.31 -15.56 -22.03
CA LYS A 208 10.71 -16.88 -21.53
C LYS A 208 12.17 -16.93 -21.04
N PHE A 209 13.06 -16.12 -21.63
CA PHE A 209 14.48 -16.04 -21.24
C PHE A 209 14.71 -15.31 -19.91
N LEU A 210 13.72 -14.57 -19.40
CA LEU A 210 13.79 -13.80 -18.14
C LEU A 210 13.04 -14.47 -16.98
N LYS A 211 12.08 -15.36 -17.28
CA LYS A 211 11.28 -16.08 -16.28
C LYS A 211 12.09 -17.20 -15.64
N SER A 212 11.91 -17.43 -14.33
CA SER A 212 12.55 -18.54 -13.62
C SER A 212 12.24 -19.90 -14.27
N ARG A 213 13.20 -20.84 -14.20
CA ARG A 213 13.08 -22.22 -14.72
C ARG A 213 11.98 -23.03 -14.02
N THR A 214 11.58 -22.60 -12.83
CA THR A 214 10.68 -23.31 -11.91
C THR A 214 9.70 -22.36 -11.22
N GLY A 215 8.53 -22.90 -10.86
CA GLY A 215 7.52 -22.24 -10.05
C GLY A 215 6.39 -21.52 -10.79
N TRP A 216 6.39 -21.50 -12.13
CA TRP A 216 5.26 -20.98 -12.90
C TRP A 216 4.25 -22.09 -13.18
N ASN A 217 2.99 -21.83 -12.82
CA ASN A 217 1.87 -22.75 -13.07
C ASN A 217 1.56 -22.86 -14.58
N ASP A 218 0.66 -23.77 -14.94
CA ASP A 218 0.16 -23.98 -16.31
C ASP A 218 1.25 -24.24 -17.37
N ASN A 219 2.40 -24.77 -16.95
CA ASN A 219 3.64 -24.95 -17.73
C ASN A 219 4.29 -23.63 -18.19
N GLY A 220 3.98 -22.51 -17.55
CA GLY A 220 4.49 -21.18 -17.88
C GLY A 220 5.97 -20.93 -17.54
N ASN A 221 6.74 -21.97 -17.19
CA ASN A 221 8.14 -21.84 -16.78
C ASN A 221 9.04 -21.26 -17.88
N GLY A 222 9.99 -20.43 -17.45
CA GLY A 222 11.02 -19.88 -18.31
C GLY A 222 12.14 -20.87 -18.60
N THR A 223 13.17 -20.36 -19.27
CA THR A 223 14.46 -21.05 -19.44
C THR A 223 15.58 -20.34 -18.66
N ASP A 224 15.39 -19.06 -18.34
CA ASP A 224 16.28 -18.23 -17.52
C ASP A 224 17.73 -18.13 -18.03
N ASP A 225 17.89 -18.09 -19.35
CA ASP A 225 19.17 -18.11 -20.09
C ASP A 225 20.15 -17.00 -19.66
N PHE A 226 19.63 -15.92 -19.07
CA PHE A 226 20.39 -14.75 -18.62
C PHE A 226 20.39 -14.57 -17.09
N GLY A 227 19.85 -15.53 -16.33
CA GLY A 227 19.81 -15.49 -14.87
C GLY A 227 19.01 -14.32 -14.29
N PHE A 228 17.99 -13.84 -15.00
CA PHE A 228 17.12 -12.81 -14.45
C PHE A 228 16.18 -13.40 -13.38
N SER A 229 15.76 -14.65 -13.51
CA SER A 229 14.99 -15.38 -12.48
C SER A 229 13.72 -14.66 -12.03
N ALA A 230 12.94 -14.09 -12.95
CA ALA A 230 11.65 -13.47 -12.62
C ALA A 230 10.67 -14.53 -12.06
N LEU A 231 10.30 -14.34 -10.80
CA LEU A 231 9.33 -15.16 -10.06
C LEU A 231 7.90 -14.61 -10.26
N PRO A 232 6.87 -15.49 -10.33
CA PRO A 232 5.47 -15.09 -10.41
C PRO A 232 4.95 -14.64 -9.03
N ALA A 233 5.43 -13.49 -8.55
CA ALA A 233 5.16 -12.96 -7.22
C ALA A 233 3.73 -12.41 -7.03
N GLY A 234 2.91 -12.33 -8.08
CA GLY A 234 1.56 -11.79 -8.03
C GLY A 234 1.52 -10.27 -7.83
N TYR A 235 0.44 -9.79 -7.22
CA TYR A 235 0.21 -8.39 -6.83
C TYR A 235 -0.83 -8.31 -5.70
N LYS A 236 -0.98 -7.14 -5.06
CA LYS A 236 -2.03 -6.83 -4.08
C LYS A 236 -3.00 -5.80 -4.64
N ASP A 237 -4.30 -6.06 -4.54
CA ASP A 237 -5.36 -5.17 -5.00
C ASP A 237 -5.77 -4.09 -3.98
N ARG A 238 -6.66 -3.18 -4.40
CA ARG A 238 -7.14 -2.03 -3.61
C ARG A 238 -7.84 -2.40 -2.30
N VAL A 239 -8.51 -3.55 -2.26
CA VAL A 239 -9.21 -4.05 -1.06
C VAL A 239 -8.23 -4.80 -0.15
N GLY A 240 -7.00 -5.02 -0.62
CA GLY A 240 -5.92 -5.67 0.10
C GLY A 240 -5.76 -7.15 -0.19
N ASN A 241 -6.53 -7.72 -1.13
CA ASN A 241 -6.36 -9.12 -1.51
C ASN A 241 -5.07 -9.29 -2.32
N PHE A 242 -4.34 -10.36 -2.04
CA PHE A 242 -3.26 -10.81 -2.90
C PHE A 242 -3.81 -11.68 -4.05
N LYS A 243 -3.31 -11.47 -5.27
CA LYS A 243 -3.76 -12.13 -6.51
C LYS A 243 -2.59 -12.70 -7.32
N SER A 244 -2.89 -13.56 -8.29
CA SER A 244 -2.01 -14.06 -9.35
C SER A 244 -0.65 -14.70 -8.99
N ALA A 245 -0.34 -14.95 -7.71
CA ALA A 245 0.87 -15.66 -7.31
C ALA A 245 0.96 -17.05 -8.00
N GLY A 246 2.13 -17.39 -8.55
CA GLY A 246 2.34 -18.56 -9.39
C GLY A 246 1.99 -18.39 -10.88
N ASN A 247 1.26 -17.33 -11.26
CA ASN A 247 0.73 -17.12 -12.61
C ASN A 247 1.24 -15.83 -13.29
N GLU A 248 1.49 -14.78 -12.51
CA GLU A 248 1.90 -13.45 -12.99
C GLU A 248 2.88 -12.79 -12.00
N THR A 249 3.67 -11.84 -12.47
CA THR A 249 4.37 -10.86 -11.65
C THR A 249 4.29 -9.48 -12.29
N MET A 250 4.36 -8.44 -11.47
CA MET A 250 4.33 -7.05 -11.90
C MET A 250 5.54 -6.32 -11.30
N PHE A 251 6.25 -5.57 -12.14
CA PHE A 251 7.38 -4.74 -11.73
C PHE A 251 7.07 -3.26 -11.98
N TRP A 252 7.25 -2.42 -10.96
CA TRP A 252 7.18 -0.97 -11.12
C TRP A 252 8.29 -0.44 -12.03
N CYS A 253 7.95 0.57 -12.83
CA CYS A 253 8.90 1.43 -13.52
C CYS A 253 8.97 2.80 -12.82
N ALA A 254 10.10 3.49 -12.97
CA ALA A 254 10.25 4.87 -12.51
C ALA A 254 9.29 5.87 -13.21
N ASN A 255 8.82 5.54 -14.41
CA ASN A 255 7.97 6.43 -15.19
C ASN A 255 6.54 6.49 -14.66
N ASP A 256 6.16 7.67 -14.17
CA ASP A 256 4.77 8.06 -13.97
C ASP A 256 3.96 7.94 -15.29
N TYR A 257 2.64 7.91 -15.23
CA TYR A 257 1.74 7.94 -16.40
C TYR A 257 0.70 9.06 -16.27
N ASP A 258 -0.10 9.07 -15.20
CA ASP A 258 -1.03 10.16 -14.88
C ASP A 258 -1.24 10.27 -13.35
N ILE A 259 -2.27 11.00 -12.90
CA ILE A 259 -2.55 11.14 -11.46
C ILE A 259 -2.95 9.81 -10.77
N TYR A 260 -3.51 8.84 -11.49
CA TYR A 260 -4.02 7.58 -10.93
C TYR A 260 -3.09 6.39 -11.15
N GLU A 261 -2.46 6.30 -12.32
CA GLU A 261 -1.66 5.14 -12.73
C GLU A 261 -0.18 5.48 -12.96
N ALA A 262 0.68 4.47 -12.79
CA ALA A 262 2.08 4.51 -13.18
C ALA A 262 2.44 3.30 -14.06
N ARG A 263 3.59 3.33 -14.75
CA ARG A 263 3.97 2.27 -15.69
C ARG A 263 4.53 1.03 -14.98
N ILE A 264 4.16 -0.14 -15.49
CA ILE A 264 4.66 -1.45 -15.05
C ILE A 264 5.08 -2.34 -16.23
N ILE A 265 5.91 -3.34 -15.91
CA ILE A 265 6.07 -4.56 -16.68
C ILE A 265 5.26 -5.68 -16.00
N SER A 266 4.24 -6.19 -16.68
CA SER A 266 3.49 -7.40 -16.28
C SER A 266 4.06 -8.59 -17.05
N ILE A 267 4.54 -9.63 -16.36
CA ILE A 267 5.02 -10.89 -16.96
C ILE A 267 4.09 -12.00 -16.49
N SER A 268 3.36 -12.65 -17.40
CA SER A 268 2.46 -13.76 -17.07
C SER A 268 2.89 -15.09 -17.72
N ASP A 269 2.26 -16.17 -17.29
CA ASP A 269 2.20 -17.47 -17.98
C ASP A 269 2.06 -17.37 -19.53
N LYS A 270 1.19 -16.48 -20.02
CA LYS A 270 0.77 -16.34 -21.43
C LYS A 270 1.59 -15.32 -22.22
N LYS A 271 1.96 -14.19 -21.62
CA LYS A 271 2.75 -13.11 -22.26
C LYS A 271 3.19 -12.03 -21.28
N THR A 272 4.23 -11.31 -21.67
CA THR A 272 4.63 -10.03 -21.09
C THR A 272 3.86 -8.85 -21.72
N LYS A 273 3.63 -7.82 -20.90
CA LYS A 273 2.97 -6.56 -21.25
C LYS A 273 3.76 -5.39 -20.67
N ARG A 274 3.97 -4.36 -21.48
CA ARG A 274 4.23 -2.98 -21.00
C ARG A 274 2.85 -2.35 -20.82
N THR A 275 2.50 -1.91 -19.62
CA THR A 275 1.14 -1.44 -19.30
C THR A 275 1.18 -0.46 -18.13
N THR A 276 0.05 0.12 -17.77
CA THR A 276 -0.14 0.88 -16.54
C THR A 276 -0.72 0.01 -15.42
N LEU A 277 -0.59 0.51 -14.19
CA LEU A 277 -1.24 -0.01 -12.98
C LEU A 277 -1.54 1.17 -12.05
N TYR A 278 -2.74 1.19 -11.45
CA TYR A 278 -3.12 2.16 -10.42
C TYR A 278 -2.10 2.20 -9.27
N LYS A 279 -1.67 3.41 -8.90
CA LYS A 279 -0.58 3.67 -7.94
C LYS A 279 -0.82 3.11 -6.53
N TYR A 280 -2.07 2.80 -6.18
CA TYR A 280 -2.50 2.20 -4.90
C TYR A 280 -2.47 0.66 -4.86
N PHE A 281 -2.33 -0.04 -5.98
CA PHE A 281 -2.02 -1.48 -5.97
C PHE A 281 -0.58 -1.69 -5.48
N ALA A 282 -0.23 -2.91 -5.06
CA ALA A 282 1.15 -3.25 -4.73
C ALA A 282 1.76 -4.27 -5.70
N ALA A 283 2.96 -3.99 -6.20
CA ALA A 283 3.73 -4.78 -7.15
C ALA A 283 5.20 -4.90 -6.69
N SER A 284 5.96 -5.82 -7.28
CA SER A 284 7.36 -6.02 -6.90
C SER A 284 8.26 -4.88 -7.39
N VAL A 285 9.32 -4.60 -6.63
CA VAL A 285 10.44 -3.75 -7.07
C VAL A 285 11.65 -4.64 -7.39
N ARG A 286 12.38 -4.25 -8.44
CA ARG A 286 13.61 -4.90 -8.89
C ARG A 286 14.54 -3.84 -9.45
N CYS A 287 15.70 -3.69 -8.83
CA CYS A 287 16.58 -2.56 -9.09
C CYS A 287 17.59 -2.85 -10.20
N VAL A 288 18.01 -1.79 -10.89
CA VAL A 288 19.12 -1.79 -11.85
C VAL A 288 20.26 -0.92 -11.30
N LYS A 289 21.50 -1.30 -11.57
CA LYS A 289 22.69 -0.63 -11.04
C LYS A 289 22.94 0.68 -11.78
N ASN A 290 23.32 1.72 -11.06
CA ASN A 290 23.65 3.02 -11.65
C ASN A 290 24.74 2.86 -12.71
N SER A 291 24.47 3.31 -13.93
CA SER A 291 25.49 3.36 -14.98
C SER A 291 26.59 4.32 -14.56
N SER A 292 27.82 3.82 -14.49
CA SER A 292 29.01 4.64 -14.25
C SER A 292 29.26 5.54 -15.45
N VAL A 293 28.64 6.73 -15.46
CA VAL A 293 29.03 7.82 -16.35
C VAL A 293 30.41 8.27 -15.92
N VAL A 294 31.44 7.60 -16.44
CA VAL A 294 32.82 8.04 -16.28
C VAL A 294 32.88 9.43 -16.91
N PRO A 295 33.20 10.50 -16.15
CA PRO A 295 33.38 11.80 -16.76
C PRO A 295 34.54 11.66 -17.74
N VAL A 296 34.25 11.77 -19.04
CA VAL A 296 35.26 11.61 -20.10
C VAL A 296 36.28 12.71 -19.91
N SER A 297 37.41 12.36 -19.32
CA SER A 297 38.51 13.29 -19.11
C SER A 297 38.97 13.77 -20.48
N SER A 298 38.81 15.07 -20.71
CA SER A 298 39.11 15.71 -21.99
C SER A 298 40.61 15.63 -22.26
N SER A 299 41.04 14.54 -22.89
CA SER A 299 42.42 14.34 -23.34
C SER A 299 42.76 15.44 -24.34
N SER A 300 43.66 16.34 -23.94
CA SER A 300 44.03 17.50 -24.73
C SER A 300 44.72 17.10 -26.03
N ASP A 301 44.03 17.26 -27.16
CA ASP A 301 44.66 17.20 -28.47
C ASP A 301 45.74 18.27 -28.59
N THR A 302 46.89 17.90 -29.17
CA THR A 302 48.00 18.83 -29.41
C THR A 302 47.93 19.41 -30.83
N PRO A 303 48.22 20.72 -31.02
CA PRO A 303 47.96 21.39 -32.28
C PRO A 303 49.00 21.02 -33.34
N LEU A 304 48.54 20.52 -34.49
CA LEU A 304 49.34 20.38 -35.71
C LEU A 304 48.95 21.46 -36.72
N SER A 305 49.97 22.08 -37.31
CA SER A 305 49.81 23.32 -38.08
C SER A 305 49.38 23.10 -39.54
N SER A 306 48.80 24.16 -40.09
CA SER A 306 48.53 24.46 -41.51
C SER A 306 49.55 23.88 -42.52
N SER A 307 49.20 23.64 -43.78
CA SER A 307 48.59 24.64 -44.68
C SER A 307 48.22 24.11 -46.08
N SER A 308 47.61 24.99 -46.89
CA SER A 308 47.68 25.04 -48.37
C SER A 308 46.76 24.15 -49.21
N ALA A 309 45.70 24.79 -49.75
CA ALA A 309 45.15 24.76 -51.13
C ALA A 309 45.39 23.54 -52.07
N THR A 310 44.48 23.17 -52.99
CA THR A 310 43.69 24.06 -53.88
C THR A 310 42.49 23.34 -54.53
N SER A 311 41.48 24.11 -54.99
CA SER A 311 40.45 23.89 -56.06
C SER A 311 40.33 22.54 -56.80
N VAL A 312 39.16 22.11 -57.33
CA VAL A 312 38.03 22.88 -57.92
C VAL A 312 36.70 22.06 -57.90
N SER A 313 35.55 22.76 -57.94
CA SER A 313 34.24 22.45 -58.60
C SER A 313 33.76 20.98 -58.80
N SER A 314 32.47 20.61 -58.64
CA SER A 314 31.24 21.37 -58.94
C SER A 314 29.95 20.75 -58.36
N SER A 315 28.97 21.61 -58.01
CA SER A 315 27.49 21.44 -58.08
C SER A 315 26.82 20.11 -57.61
N SER A 316 25.75 20.13 -56.79
CA SER A 316 24.51 20.88 -57.08
C SER A 316 23.54 21.01 -55.87
N LYS A 317 22.76 22.11 -55.87
CA LYS A 317 21.42 22.31 -55.24
C LYS A 317 21.26 22.31 -53.71
N ASP A 318 21.27 23.51 -53.14
CA ASP A 318 20.12 24.25 -52.57
C ASP A 318 18.91 23.48 -51.95
N PRO A 319 18.23 24.02 -50.90
CA PRO A 319 18.70 24.99 -49.89
C PRO A 319 18.24 24.73 -48.42
N GLU A 320 18.81 25.51 -47.50
CA GLU A 320 18.43 25.72 -46.09
C GLU A 320 18.51 27.25 -45.80
N PRO A 321 18.13 27.79 -44.62
CA PRO A 321 16.96 27.53 -43.75
C PRO A 321 16.31 28.90 -43.36
N LYS A 322 16.30 29.27 -42.06
CA LYS A 322 16.11 30.62 -41.44
C LYS A 322 14.68 31.22 -41.41
N LEU A 323 14.27 32.05 -40.43
CA LEU A 323 14.80 32.49 -39.11
C LEU A 323 13.67 32.26 -38.05
N SER A 324 13.81 32.08 -36.73
CA SER A 324 14.81 32.41 -35.68
C SER A 324 14.82 33.85 -35.12
N GLU A 325 14.31 34.06 -33.90
CA GLU A 325 14.84 34.99 -32.89
C GLU A 325 14.68 34.30 -31.51
N THR A 326 15.60 34.19 -30.54
CA THR A 326 16.93 34.75 -30.18
C THR A 326 17.00 36.06 -29.39
N SER A 327 17.11 35.95 -28.06
CA SER A 327 17.95 36.77 -27.16
C SER A 327 18.15 35.96 -25.85
N SER A 328 19.30 35.72 -25.19
CA SER A 328 20.54 36.47 -24.89
C SER A 328 20.33 37.72 -24.02
N CYS A 329 21.16 38.11 -23.05
CA CYS A 329 22.27 37.53 -22.26
C CYS A 329 22.53 38.55 -21.09
N SER A 330 23.05 38.24 -19.89
CA SER A 330 24.43 37.87 -19.50
C SER A 330 24.49 37.84 -17.95
N ALA A 331 25.65 37.50 -17.35
CA ALA A 331 25.90 37.59 -15.89
C ALA A 331 26.52 38.95 -15.48
N ASP A 332 26.59 39.23 -14.16
CA ASP A 332 27.87 39.39 -13.42
C ASP A 332 27.66 39.54 -11.89
N GLU A 333 28.76 39.60 -11.15
CA GLU A 333 28.99 39.21 -9.73
C GLU A 333 28.42 40.12 -8.61
N MET A 334 28.26 39.55 -7.40
CA MET A 334 29.00 40.02 -6.19
C MET A 334 28.97 39.02 -5.01
N GLU A 335 29.96 39.11 -4.12
CA GLU A 335 30.18 38.21 -2.96
C GLU A 335 29.50 38.67 -1.65
N SER A 336 29.35 37.73 -0.71
CA SER A 336 29.77 37.97 0.69
C SER A 336 30.17 36.65 1.37
N SER A 337 31.25 36.65 2.17
CA SER A 337 31.74 35.45 2.88
C SER A 337 31.74 35.62 4.39
N SER A 338 31.61 34.50 5.12
CA SER A 338 32.12 34.34 6.48
C SER A 338 32.25 32.86 6.83
N SER A 339 33.46 32.41 7.12
CA SER A 339 33.76 31.02 7.51
C SER A 339 34.25 30.96 8.96
N GLU A 340 33.95 29.89 9.68
CA GLU A 340 34.82 29.40 10.75
C GLU A 340 34.95 27.86 10.69
N THR A 341 36.14 27.35 11.01
CA THR A 341 36.48 25.92 10.96
C THR A 341 37.56 25.58 12.00
N VAL A 342 37.22 24.84 13.06
CA VAL A 342 38.11 24.11 14.00
C VAL A 342 37.23 23.33 15.00
N VAL A 343 37.55 22.14 15.54
CA VAL A 343 38.57 21.11 15.24
C VAL A 343 38.00 19.74 15.65
N SER A 344 38.46 18.65 15.03
CA SER A 344 38.21 17.29 15.50
C SER A 344 39.18 16.88 16.62
N SER A 345 38.70 16.17 17.65
CA SER A 345 39.57 15.44 18.58
C SER A 345 38.93 14.14 19.07
N SER A 346 39.44 13.00 18.59
CA SER A 346 39.11 11.66 19.04
C SER A 346 39.93 11.24 20.27
N SER A 347 39.34 10.45 21.17
CA SER A 347 40.02 9.41 21.96
C SER A 347 39.00 8.47 22.60
N SER A 348 39.43 7.25 22.93
CA SER A 348 38.56 6.12 23.28
C SER A 348 39.03 5.37 24.53
N ASP A 349 38.09 4.97 25.39
CA ASP A 349 38.15 3.82 26.31
C ASP A 349 36.72 3.60 26.87
N GLY A 350 36.27 2.41 27.28
CA GLY A 350 36.90 1.08 27.16
C GLY A 350 36.28 0.07 28.15
N SER A 351 35.53 -0.94 27.66
CA SER A 351 34.85 -2.02 28.43
C SER A 351 33.72 -1.55 29.39
N GLU A 352 32.79 -2.38 29.89
CA GLU A 352 32.67 -3.86 29.91
C GLU A 352 31.37 -4.41 29.24
N LEU A 353 31.26 -5.74 29.18
CA LEU A 353 30.18 -6.51 28.54
C LEU A 353 29.04 -6.86 29.51
N VAL A 354 27.80 -6.81 29.02
CA VAL A 354 26.68 -7.61 29.56
C VAL A 354 25.90 -8.19 28.38
N GLU A 355 25.81 -9.52 28.30
CA GLU A 355 24.97 -10.19 27.29
C GLU A 355 23.48 -10.08 27.67
N GLY A 356 22.71 -9.41 26.83
CA GLY A 356 21.24 -9.38 26.90
C GLY A 356 20.66 -9.75 25.54
N SER A 357 20.16 -10.98 25.41
CA SER A 357 19.56 -11.48 24.16
C SER A 357 18.19 -10.83 23.89
N SER A 358 18.19 -9.57 23.47
CA SER A 358 16.98 -8.87 23.04
C SER A 358 16.53 -9.41 21.68
N SER A 359 15.66 -10.42 21.71
CA SER A 359 14.86 -10.83 20.54
C SER A 359 13.88 -9.70 20.24
N SER A 360 14.26 -8.77 19.37
CA SER A 360 13.44 -7.63 18.93
C SER A 360 12.32 -8.07 18.00
N SER A 361 11.42 -8.90 18.53
CA SER A 361 10.12 -9.18 17.96
C SER A 361 9.24 -7.97 18.25
N GLU A 362 9.26 -6.96 17.38
CA GLU A 362 8.40 -5.78 17.57
C GLU A 362 6.93 -6.19 17.45
N ILE A 363 6.11 -5.67 18.35
CA ILE A 363 4.79 -6.20 18.68
C ILE A 363 3.74 -5.25 18.11
N LEU A 364 2.66 -5.78 17.53
CA LEU A 364 1.42 -5.01 17.35
C LEU A 364 1.00 -4.43 18.71
N ALA A 365 0.43 -3.22 18.75
CA ALA A 365 0.12 -2.58 20.03
C ALA A 365 -0.79 -3.48 20.86
N ALA A 366 -0.41 -3.75 22.11
CA ALA A 366 -1.23 -4.52 23.01
C ALA A 366 -2.49 -3.71 23.36
N PRO A 367 -3.71 -4.28 23.24
CA PRO A 367 -4.93 -3.64 23.70
C PRO A 367 -4.80 -3.11 25.12
N CYS A 368 -5.09 -1.82 25.31
CA CYS A 368 -5.09 -1.22 26.64
C CYS A 368 -6.37 -1.55 27.43
N LYS A 369 -7.40 -2.08 26.77
CA LYS A 369 -8.71 -2.39 27.37
C LYS A 369 -9.19 -3.80 27.05
N SER A 370 -9.94 -4.35 28.00
CA SER A 370 -10.51 -5.71 28.01
C SER A 370 -11.89 -5.70 28.68
N GLU A 371 -12.53 -6.87 28.81
CA GLU A 371 -13.81 -7.00 29.55
C GLU A 371 -13.67 -6.75 31.07
N THR A 372 -12.46 -6.89 31.64
CA THR A 372 -12.23 -6.86 33.10
C THR A 372 -11.32 -5.74 33.58
N GLU A 373 -10.46 -5.22 32.70
CA GLU A 373 -9.48 -4.17 33.00
C GLU A 373 -9.44 -3.15 31.86
N ASP A 374 -9.38 -1.87 32.22
CA ASP A 374 -9.22 -0.74 31.30
C ASP A 374 -8.03 0.09 31.78
N ASN A 375 -6.94 0.02 31.00
CA ASN A 375 -5.66 0.68 31.25
C ASN A 375 -5.35 1.72 30.16
N CYS A 376 -6.33 2.13 29.35
CA CYS A 376 -6.12 3.15 28.32
C CYS A 376 -5.89 4.54 28.93
N GLU A 377 -5.03 5.35 28.30
CA GLU A 377 -4.77 6.73 28.74
C GLU A 377 -5.89 7.65 28.21
N TYR A 378 -6.83 8.01 29.10
CA TYR A 378 -7.96 8.89 28.78
C TYR A 378 -7.73 10.34 29.22
N GLY A 379 -8.39 11.26 28.52
CA GLY A 379 -8.47 12.67 28.86
C GLY A 379 -9.85 13.27 28.55
N THR A 380 -9.93 14.60 28.53
CA THR A 380 -11.14 15.35 28.21
C THR A 380 -10.82 16.60 27.40
N LEU A 381 -11.66 16.88 26.40
CA LEU A 381 -11.64 18.07 25.57
C LEU A 381 -12.87 18.93 25.88
N LEU A 382 -12.66 20.15 26.38
CA LEU A 382 -13.70 21.16 26.50
C LEU A 382 -13.76 21.99 25.21
N ASP A 383 -14.94 22.11 24.62
CA ASP A 383 -15.22 23.02 23.52
C ASP A 383 -15.82 24.33 24.08
N ASP A 384 -14.96 25.34 24.27
CA ASP A 384 -15.34 26.68 24.77
C ASP A 384 -16.34 27.43 23.83
N ARG A 385 -16.69 26.85 22.68
CA ARG A 385 -17.64 27.46 21.72
C ARG A 385 -19.10 27.17 22.07
N ASP A 386 -19.39 26.04 22.72
CA ASP A 386 -20.72 25.59 23.17
C ASP A 386 -20.77 24.93 24.58
N ASP A 387 -19.68 24.99 25.35
CA ASP A 387 -19.50 24.38 26.68
C ASP A 387 -19.58 22.83 26.69
N GLN A 388 -19.52 22.15 25.54
CA GLN A 388 -19.54 20.69 25.49
C GLN A 388 -18.18 20.08 25.89
N THR A 389 -18.18 19.11 26.81
CA THR A 389 -16.98 18.33 27.14
C THR A 389 -17.06 16.93 26.52
N TYR A 390 -16.06 16.57 25.72
CA TYR A 390 -15.89 15.27 25.08
C TYR A 390 -14.80 14.46 25.78
N LYS A 391 -14.94 13.13 25.85
CA LYS A 391 -13.84 12.23 26.24
C LYS A 391 -12.79 12.16 25.13
N THR A 392 -11.53 11.98 25.54
CA THR A 392 -10.41 11.70 24.62
C THR A 392 -9.67 10.46 25.08
N VAL A 393 -8.97 9.80 24.17
CA VAL A 393 -8.11 8.64 24.43
C VAL A 393 -6.80 8.81 23.66
N LYS A 394 -5.69 8.33 24.20
CA LYS A 394 -4.41 8.29 23.51
C LYS A 394 -4.21 6.97 22.76
N ILE A 395 -3.82 7.02 21.49
CA ILE A 395 -3.53 5.86 20.64
C ILE A 395 -2.23 6.17 19.90
N ASP A 396 -1.22 5.30 20.02
CA ASP A 396 0.17 5.60 19.67
C ASP A 396 0.67 6.89 20.38
N ASP A 397 1.40 7.76 19.67
CA ASP A 397 1.77 9.09 20.18
C ASP A 397 0.58 10.09 20.23
N GLN A 398 -0.47 9.88 19.44
CA GLN A 398 -1.55 10.86 19.19
C GLN A 398 -2.73 10.79 20.18
N TRP A 399 -3.36 11.93 20.43
CA TRP A 399 -4.62 12.07 21.17
C TRP A 399 -5.81 12.13 20.21
N TRP A 400 -6.85 11.34 20.50
CA TRP A 400 -8.06 11.22 19.69
C TRP A 400 -9.31 11.52 20.51
N MET A 401 -10.33 12.12 19.89
CA MET A 401 -11.68 12.14 20.49
C MET A 401 -12.25 10.71 20.59
N ALA A 402 -12.78 10.35 21.75
CA ALA A 402 -13.48 9.07 22.00
C ALA A 402 -15.02 9.18 21.83
N GLU A 403 -15.51 10.38 21.52
CA GLU A 403 -16.92 10.72 21.31
C GLU A 403 -17.06 11.60 20.05
N ASN A 404 -18.19 11.47 19.33
CA ASN A 404 -18.41 12.18 18.06
C ASN A 404 -18.71 13.67 18.31
N LEU A 405 -18.14 14.57 17.50
CA LEU A 405 -18.40 16.01 17.60
C LEU A 405 -19.89 16.34 17.41
N ASN A 406 -20.47 17.13 18.31
CA ASN A 406 -21.90 17.47 18.35
C ASN A 406 -22.17 18.99 18.18
N TYR A 407 -21.14 19.75 17.85
CA TYR A 407 -21.16 21.20 17.71
C TYR A 407 -22.21 21.69 16.68
N ALA A 408 -23.14 22.54 17.14
CA ALA A 408 -24.34 22.92 16.38
C ALA A 408 -24.15 24.19 15.53
N ASP A 409 -25.05 24.41 14.56
CA ASP A 409 -25.05 25.66 13.79
C ASP A 409 -25.44 26.87 14.66
N SER A 410 -24.70 27.96 14.51
CA SER A 410 -24.85 29.13 15.38
C SER A 410 -24.60 30.43 14.61
N ALA A 411 -24.92 31.56 15.24
CA ALA A 411 -24.56 32.87 14.70
C ALA A 411 -23.03 33.13 14.69
N LYS A 412 -22.23 32.30 15.39
CA LYS A 412 -20.76 32.33 15.32
C LYS A 412 -20.22 31.50 14.14
N THR A 413 -20.95 30.49 13.69
CA THR A 413 -20.47 29.44 12.77
C THR A 413 -21.45 29.21 11.60
N PRO A 414 -21.52 30.16 10.65
CA PRO A 414 -22.46 30.14 9.53
C PRO A 414 -22.22 29.00 8.53
N SER A 415 -21.04 28.38 8.54
CA SER A 415 -20.67 27.19 7.75
C SER A 415 -21.58 25.99 7.97
N LEU A 416 -22.11 25.83 9.18
CA LEU A 416 -22.85 24.63 9.59
C LEU A 416 -24.33 24.68 9.23
N LYS A 417 -24.85 25.87 8.91
CA LYS A 417 -26.27 26.13 8.68
C LYS A 417 -26.76 25.41 7.42
N GLY A 418 -27.55 24.36 7.60
CA GLY A 418 -27.98 23.47 6.51
C GLY A 418 -26.85 22.61 5.94
N LYS A 419 -25.75 22.44 6.69
CA LYS A 419 -24.63 21.54 6.40
C LYS A 419 -24.30 20.57 7.54
N SER A 420 -25.05 20.59 8.64
CA SER A 420 -24.97 19.62 9.74
C SER A 420 -26.34 19.21 10.25
N TRP A 421 -26.49 17.96 10.71
CA TRP A 421 -27.76 17.35 11.12
C TRP A 421 -27.59 16.36 12.29
N CYS A 422 -28.68 16.10 13.00
CA CYS A 422 -28.84 14.87 13.79
C CYS A 422 -29.32 13.75 12.86
N TYR A 423 -29.02 12.47 13.15
CA TYR A 423 -29.57 11.38 12.34
C TYR A 423 -31.10 11.37 12.38
N GLY A 424 -31.74 11.36 11.21
CA GLY A 424 -33.21 11.42 11.08
C GLY A 424 -33.82 12.75 11.53
N ASP A 425 -33.02 13.80 11.67
CA ASP A 425 -33.37 15.11 12.24
C ASP A 425 -33.85 15.07 13.72
N GLU A 426 -33.67 13.95 14.42
CA GLU A 426 -34.09 13.76 15.82
C GLU A 426 -33.02 14.21 16.85
N PRO A 427 -33.33 15.16 17.76
CA PRO A 427 -32.34 15.70 18.72
C PRO A 427 -31.69 14.65 19.64
N ASP A 428 -32.41 13.60 20.02
CA ASP A 428 -31.88 12.53 20.88
C ASP A 428 -30.77 11.73 20.17
N ASN A 429 -30.79 11.66 18.82
CA ASN A 429 -29.70 11.05 18.07
C ASN A 429 -28.44 11.93 18.08
N CYS A 430 -28.55 13.27 18.06
CA CYS A 430 -27.40 14.14 18.29
C CYS A 430 -26.76 13.88 19.67
N ALA A 431 -27.58 13.76 20.72
CA ALA A 431 -27.09 13.51 22.08
C ALA A 431 -26.43 12.14 22.28
N LYS A 432 -26.71 11.16 21.41
CA LYS A 432 -26.19 9.79 21.49
C LYS A 432 -25.04 9.50 20.51
N TYR A 433 -25.10 10.06 19.31
CA TYR A 433 -24.20 9.74 18.19
C TYR A 433 -23.41 10.95 17.66
N GLY A 434 -23.57 12.14 18.26
CA GLY A 434 -23.08 13.39 17.71
C GLY A 434 -23.79 13.77 16.42
N ARG A 435 -23.19 14.70 15.66
CA ARG A 435 -23.75 15.20 14.40
C ARG A 435 -23.13 14.54 13.18
N LEU A 436 -23.87 14.61 12.09
CA LEU A 436 -23.39 14.38 10.73
C LEU A 436 -23.14 15.74 10.05
N TYR A 437 -21.99 15.92 9.43
CA TYR A 437 -21.56 17.16 8.77
C TYR A 437 -21.16 16.89 7.33
N THR A 438 -21.50 17.78 6.39
CA THR A 438 -20.86 17.71 5.05
C THR A 438 -19.36 17.95 5.15
N TRP A 439 -18.58 17.42 4.21
CA TRP A 439 -17.14 17.65 4.19
C TRP A 439 -16.79 19.15 4.18
N ALA A 440 -17.58 19.94 3.44
CA ALA A 440 -17.44 21.40 3.41
C ALA A 440 -17.78 22.09 4.76
N ALA A 441 -18.60 21.49 5.63
CA ALA A 441 -18.77 21.96 7.01
C ALA A 441 -17.62 21.51 7.91
N ALA A 442 -17.07 20.30 7.70
CA ALA A 442 -15.93 19.80 8.45
C ALA A 442 -14.71 20.72 8.28
N ILE A 443 -14.30 21.04 7.05
CA ILE A 443 -13.15 21.94 6.80
C ILE A 443 -13.42 23.44 7.06
N ASP A 444 -14.56 23.80 7.65
CA ASP A 444 -15.09 25.16 7.77
C ASP A 444 -14.95 26.04 6.50
N SER A 445 -15.47 25.52 5.37
CA SER A 445 -15.43 26.18 4.06
C SER A 445 -15.99 27.61 4.02
N VAL A 446 -16.79 28.05 5.01
CA VAL A 446 -17.37 29.41 5.01
C VAL A 446 -16.54 30.38 5.82
N ALA A 447 -15.82 29.95 6.87
CA ALA A 447 -14.74 30.74 7.42
C ALA A 447 -13.67 31.00 6.35
N LEU A 448 -13.24 29.95 5.64
CA LEU A 448 -12.33 30.05 4.51
C LEU A 448 -12.88 30.96 3.40
N ALA A 449 -14.16 30.84 3.01
CA ALA A 449 -14.75 31.66 1.93
C ALA A 449 -15.03 33.12 2.32
N THR A 450 -14.93 33.48 3.60
CA THR A 450 -15.13 34.86 4.10
C THR A 450 -13.90 35.48 4.73
N ASP A 451 -12.76 34.78 4.66
CA ASP A 451 -11.46 35.30 5.06
C ASP A 451 -11.12 36.61 4.29
N SER A 452 -10.61 37.60 5.02
CA SER A 452 -10.36 38.94 4.48
C SER A 452 -9.03 39.08 3.72
N GLU A 453 -8.11 38.12 3.86
CA GLU A 453 -6.81 38.11 3.18
C GLU A 453 -6.75 37.09 2.05
N ASN A 454 -7.44 35.95 2.16
CA ASN A 454 -7.42 34.85 1.17
C ASN A 454 -8.74 34.04 1.11
N PRO A 455 -9.84 34.59 0.56
CA PRO A 455 -11.14 33.92 0.55
C PRO A 455 -11.21 32.70 -0.40
N GLN A 456 -11.56 31.53 0.15
CA GLN A 456 -11.54 30.22 -0.53
C GLN A 456 -12.85 29.42 -0.35
N ASP A 457 -13.51 29.05 -1.45
CA ASP A 457 -14.78 28.31 -1.44
C ASP A 457 -14.57 26.85 -1.89
N CYS A 458 -14.56 25.94 -0.91
CA CYS A 458 -14.07 24.56 -1.01
C CYS A 458 -15.18 23.52 -0.74
N GLY A 459 -15.18 22.39 -1.45
CA GLY A 459 -16.17 21.34 -1.25
C GLY A 459 -16.50 20.49 -2.49
N TYR A 460 -17.75 20.07 -2.63
CA TYR A 460 -18.21 19.31 -3.80
C TYR A 460 -18.05 20.12 -5.10
N MET A 461 -17.44 19.50 -6.12
CA MET A 461 -16.99 20.11 -7.38
C MET A 461 -15.97 21.26 -7.24
N ARG A 462 -15.31 21.42 -6.08
CA ARG A 462 -14.32 22.49 -5.84
C ARG A 462 -13.11 21.97 -5.08
N SER A 463 -11.94 21.96 -5.73
CA SER A 463 -10.71 21.48 -5.10
C SER A 463 -10.20 22.46 -4.06
N SER A 464 -9.65 21.86 -3.00
CA SER A 464 -8.95 22.49 -1.89
C SER A 464 -7.44 22.22 -1.95
N LYS A 465 -6.98 21.56 -3.03
CA LYS A 465 -5.59 21.14 -3.27
C LYS A 465 -4.73 22.36 -3.61
N ASN A 466 -3.64 22.55 -2.85
CA ASN A 466 -2.83 23.79 -2.77
C ASN A 466 -3.53 24.99 -2.11
N ILE A 467 -4.63 24.77 -1.37
CA ILE A 467 -5.46 25.82 -0.76
C ILE A 467 -5.54 25.66 0.77
N LEU A 468 -5.73 24.43 1.25
CA LEU A 468 -5.69 24.10 2.69
C LEU A 468 -4.25 24.02 3.22
N PRO A 469 -4.02 24.35 4.51
CA PRO A 469 -2.75 24.09 5.20
C PRO A 469 -2.52 22.59 5.44
N ASP A 470 -1.27 22.20 5.72
CA ASP A 470 -0.89 20.80 5.96
C ASP A 470 -1.60 20.18 7.18
N VAL A 471 -1.98 20.99 8.17
CA VAL A 471 -2.80 20.60 9.33
C VAL A 471 -4.07 21.43 9.33
N VAL A 472 -5.22 20.80 9.10
CA VAL A 472 -6.52 21.47 8.93
C VAL A 472 -7.33 21.42 10.21
N HIS A 473 -7.30 22.51 10.97
CA HIS A 473 -8.13 22.71 12.17
C HIS A 473 -9.63 22.48 11.89
N GLY A 474 -10.17 23.16 10.87
CA GLY A 474 -11.57 23.03 10.45
C GLY A 474 -12.56 23.30 11.60
N ILE A 475 -13.54 22.42 11.74
CA ILE A 475 -14.59 22.48 12.77
C ILE A 475 -14.11 22.04 14.18
N CYS A 476 -12.88 21.55 14.35
CA CYS A 476 -12.41 21.03 15.64
C CYS A 476 -12.25 22.14 16.71
N PRO A 477 -12.23 21.80 18.01
CA PRO A 477 -11.95 22.78 19.07
C PRO A 477 -10.48 23.24 19.06
N ASP A 478 -10.17 24.36 19.73
CA ASP A 478 -8.84 24.97 19.71
C ASP A 478 -7.73 23.99 20.15
N GLY A 479 -6.64 23.95 19.39
CA GLY A 479 -5.52 23.04 19.61
C GLY A 479 -5.77 21.58 19.20
N TRP A 480 -6.85 21.32 18.46
CA TRP A 480 -7.14 20.05 17.77
C TRP A 480 -7.36 20.30 16.28
N HIS A 481 -7.23 19.24 15.46
CA HIS A 481 -7.48 19.29 14.03
C HIS A 481 -8.30 18.10 13.54
N LEU A 482 -8.78 18.19 12.31
CA LEU A 482 -9.35 17.05 11.61
C LEU A 482 -8.25 16.11 11.12
N PRO A 483 -8.47 14.78 11.17
CA PRO A 483 -7.50 13.81 10.71
C PRO A 483 -7.34 13.82 9.19
N ASP A 484 -6.10 13.68 8.71
CA ASP A 484 -5.81 13.37 7.30
C ASP A 484 -5.89 11.84 7.04
N TYR A 485 -5.59 11.42 5.81
CA TYR A 485 -5.57 10.00 5.43
C TYR A 485 -4.52 9.20 6.24
N ARG A 486 -3.41 9.85 6.62
CA ARG A 486 -2.27 9.25 7.32
C ARG A 486 -2.59 9.06 8.80
N ASP A 487 -3.25 10.00 9.45
CA ASP A 487 -3.70 9.87 10.86
C ASP A 487 -4.54 8.61 11.05
N PHE A 488 -5.60 8.45 10.24
CA PHE A 488 -6.41 7.23 10.25
C PHE A 488 -5.60 5.99 9.84
N SER A 489 -4.74 6.06 8.83
CA SER A 489 -3.93 4.92 8.39
C SER A 489 -2.93 4.44 9.46
N ASN A 490 -2.35 5.37 10.22
CA ASN A 490 -1.44 5.09 11.32
C ASN A 490 -2.18 4.43 12.48
N MET A 491 -3.31 5.02 12.91
CA MET A 491 -4.17 4.46 13.95
C MET A 491 -4.62 3.03 13.58
N LEU A 492 -5.10 2.82 12.35
CA LEU A 492 -5.54 1.52 11.84
C LEU A 492 -4.43 0.46 11.85
N VAL A 493 -3.17 0.85 11.64
CA VAL A 493 -2.03 -0.09 11.75
C VAL A 493 -1.65 -0.34 13.21
N HIS A 494 -1.58 0.70 14.04
CA HIS A 494 -1.24 0.57 15.46
C HIS A 494 -2.13 -0.46 16.16
N VAL A 495 -3.45 -0.41 15.92
CA VAL A 495 -4.44 -1.33 16.50
C VAL A 495 -4.46 -2.74 15.88
N GLY A 496 -3.46 -3.11 15.07
CA GLY A 496 -3.28 -4.45 14.52
C GLY A 496 -3.64 -4.62 13.04
N GLY A 497 -3.99 -3.53 12.34
CA GLY A 497 -4.21 -3.50 10.90
C GLY A 497 -5.68 -3.60 10.47
N TYR A 498 -5.93 -3.04 9.28
CA TYR A 498 -7.24 -2.93 8.62
C TYR A 498 -8.20 -4.11 8.82
N SER A 499 -7.72 -5.35 8.76
CA SER A 499 -8.54 -6.57 8.83
C SER A 499 -9.19 -6.85 10.19
N ILE A 500 -8.67 -6.28 11.28
CA ILE A 500 -9.26 -6.40 12.63
C ILE A 500 -9.56 -5.05 13.27
N ALA A 501 -9.14 -3.94 12.67
CA ALA A 501 -9.34 -2.61 13.20
C ALA A 501 -10.83 -2.30 13.49
N GLY A 502 -11.75 -2.82 12.68
CA GLY A 502 -13.19 -2.71 12.94
C GLY A 502 -13.64 -3.43 14.21
N SER A 503 -13.15 -4.64 14.48
CA SER A 503 -13.53 -5.37 15.71
C SER A 503 -12.93 -4.76 16.98
N VAL A 504 -11.73 -4.15 16.91
CA VAL A 504 -11.08 -3.54 18.09
C VAL A 504 -11.43 -2.07 18.34
N LEU A 505 -11.89 -1.32 17.32
CA LEU A 505 -12.30 0.09 17.45
C LEU A 505 -13.81 0.28 17.66
N LYS A 506 -14.66 -0.65 17.21
CA LYS A 506 -16.12 -0.57 17.40
C LYS A 506 -16.50 -0.62 18.89
N SER A 507 -17.51 0.17 19.24
CA SER A 507 -18.11 0.18 20.58
C SER A 507 -18.64 -1.19 20.99
N GLN A 508 -18.59 -1.47 22.29
CA GLN A 508 -19.08 -2.72 22.91
C GLN A 508 -20.62 -2.88 22.86
N SER A 509 -21.35 -1.85 22.43
CA SER A 509 -22.80 -1.89 22.24
C SER A 509 -23.26 -0.90 21.16
N GLY A 510 -24.47 -1.11 20.64
CA GLY A 510 -25.16 -0.21 19.71
C GLY A 510 -25.20 -0.69 18.26
N TRP A 511 -24.47 -1.75 17.91
CA TRP A 511 -24.44 -2.33 16.56
C TRP A 511 -25.50 -3.42 16.37
N ASN A 512 -26.09 -3.44 15.17
CA ASN A 512 -27.09 -4.41 14.75
C ASN A 512 -26.46 -5.80 14.49
N GLU A 513 -27.33 -6.82 14.43
CA GLU A 513 -27.02 -8.25 14.20
C GLU A 513 -25.92 -8.86 15.10
N GLY A 514 -25.52 -8.16 16.17
CA GLY A 514 -24.45 -8.57 17.08
C GLY A 514 -23.06 -8.05 16.71
N GLY A 515 -22.93 -7.23 15.65
CA GLY A 515 -21.66 -6.72 15.10
C GLY A 515 -20.91 -5.69 15.95
N ASN A 516 -21.05 -5.73 17.27
CA ASN A 516 -20.34 -4.87 18.22
C ASN A 516 -18.83 -5.18 18.22
N GLY A 517 -18.01 -4.21 18.63
CA GLY A 517 -16.58 -4.42 18.83
C GLY A 517 -16.21 -4.68 20.29
N THR A 518 -14.91 -4.78 20.55
CA THR A 518 -14.35 -4.93 21.90
C THR A 518 -13.96 -3.60 22.54
N ASP A 519 -13.90 -2.50 21.78
CA ASP A 519 -13.34 -1.20 22.18
C ASP A 519 -11.93 -1.32 22.80
N ALA A 520 -11.10 -2.23 22.30
CA ALA A 520 -9.80 -2.63 22.89
C ALA A 520 -8.77 -1.48 23.06
N PHE A 521 -9.01 -0.34 22.41
CA PHE A 521 -8.19 0.87 22.46
C PHE A 521 -8.96 2.13 22.92
N GLY A 522 -10.17 1.98 23.46
CA GLY A 522 -10.97 3.07 24.03
C GLY A 522 -11.50 4.12 23.03
N PHE A 523 -11.35 3.88 21.72
CA PHE A 523 -11.76 4.80 20.66
C PHE A 523 -13.29 4.86 20.47
N ASN A 524 -14.02 3.82 20.87
CA ASN A 524 -15.48 3.80 20.99
C ASN A 524 -16.22 4.29 19.73
N VAL A 525 -16.09 3.57 18.62
CA VAL A 525 -16.79 3.88 17.36
C VAL A 525 -18.25 3.42 17.45
N LEU A 526 -19.18 4.39 17.47
CA LEU A 526 -20.64 4.18 17.50
C LEU A 526 -21.21 4.19 16.07
N PRO A 527 -22.22 3.37 15.74
CA PRO A 527 -22.83 3.31 14.42
C PRO A 527 -23.84 4.45 14.21
N ALA A 528 -23.33 5.65 13.92
CA ALA A 528 -24.10 6.88 13.77
C ALA A 528 -24.93 6.95 12.47
N GLY A 529 -24.71 6.02 11.54
CA GLY A 529 -25.25 6.10 10.18
C GLY A 529 -24.64 7.25 9.37
N ILE A 530 -25.23 7.51 8.21
CA ILE A 530 -24.84 8.57 7.27
C ILE A 530 -26.08 9.30 6.74
N ARG A 531 -25.85 10.45 6.09
CA ARG A 531 -26.90 11.20 5.38
C ARG A 531 -26.45 11.50 3.95
N PHE A 532 -27.31 11.20 2.98
CA PHE A 532 -27.06 11.46 1.57
C PHE A 532 -27.41 12.92 1.19
N ASP A 533 -27.06 13.31 -0.03
CA ASP A 533 -27.26 14.68 -0.53
C ASP A 533 -28.73 14.99 -0.87
N ASP A 534 -29.51 13.97 -1.28
CA ASP A 534 -30.97 14.06 -1.42
C ASP A 534 -31.71 14.30 -0.10
N GLY A 535 -31.02 14.09 1.03
CA GLY A 535 -31.52 14.29 2.38
C GLY A 535 -32.08 13.06 3.08
N SER A 536 -31.99 11.88 2.46
CA SER A 536 -32.22 10.61 3.15
C SER A 536 -31.10 10.28 4.14
N PHE A 537 -31.43 9.47 5.14
CA PHE A 537 -30.53 8.98 6.18
C PHE A 537 -30.51 7.45 6.14
N ASP A 538 -29.35 6.82 6.32
CA ASP A 538 -29.19 5.36 6.23
C ASP A 538 -28.11 4.81 7.19
N GLY A 539 -28.19 3.53 7.51
CA GLY A 539 -27.17 2.78 8.24
C GLY A 539 -27.06 3.02 9.76
N LEU A 540 -28.04 3.64 10.42
CA LEU A 540 -28.03 3.79 11.89
C LEU A 540 -28.09 2.41 12.58
N GLY A 541 -27.05 2.08 13.37
CA GLY A 541 -26.86 0.75 13.94
C GLY A 541 -26.04 -0.21 13.04
N ASP A 542 -25.94 0.07 11.75
CA ASP A 542 -25.28 -0.77 10.75
C ASP A 542 -23.88 -0.26 10.36
N GLY A 543 -23.65 1.06 10.45
CA GLY A 543 -22.41 1.68 9.99
C GLY A 543 -22.14 3.07 10.57
N THR A 544 -20.93 3.56 10.33
CA THR A 544 -20.57 4.98 10.50
C THR A 544 -19.36 5.31 9.64
N ASP A 545 -19.28 6.58 9.25
CA ASP A 545 -18.14 7.18 8.59
C ASP A 545 -17.61 8.38 9.39
N PHE A 546 -16.32 8.64 9.29
CA PHE A 546 -15.66 9.85 9.79
C PHE A 546 -14.90 10.54 8.68
N TRP A 547 -15.15 11.82 8.44
CA TRP A 547 -14.43 12.56 7.38
C TRP A 547 -12.94 12.67 7.67
N SER A 548 -12.13 12.46 6.63
CA SER A 548 -10.75 12.92 6.52
C SER A 548 -10.68 14.21 5.71
N VAL A 549 -9.67 15.05 5.98
CA VAL A 549 -9.41 16.26 5.17
C VAL A 549 -8.71 15.99 3.84
N THR A 550 -8.30 14.75 3.58
CA THR A 550 -7.69 14.39 2.29
C THR A 550 -8.76 14.29 1.19
N GLU A 551 -8.65 15.13 0.17
CA GLU A 551 -9.45 15.03 -1.06
C GLU A 551 -9.00 13.82 -1.91
N SER A 552 -9.96 13.06 -2.47
CA SER A 552 -9.69 12.07 -3.53
C SER A 552 -9.75 12.76 -4.90
N ASP A 553 -10.82 13.52 -5.15
CA ASP A 553 -10.98 14.31 -6.37
C ASP A 553 -11.79 15.62 -6.11
N LEU A 554 -12.38 16.21 -7.16
CA LEU A 554 -13.20 17.42 -7.03
C LEU A 554 -14.51 17.18 -6.27
N GLU A 555 -15.09 16.00 -6.41
CA GLU A 555 -16.37 15.57 -5.87
C GLU A 555 -16.22 14.76 -4.58
N GLN A 556 -15.11 14.01 -4.42
CA GLN A 556 -14.93 13.02 -3.36
C GLN A 556 -13.80 13.34 -2.38
N ALA A 557 -13.97 12.95 -1.12
CA ALA A 557 -12.96 13.00 -0.06
C ALA A 557 -12.93 11.66 0.70
N PHE A 558 -11.83 11.41 1.41
CA PHE A 558 -11.67 10.17 2.16
C PHE A 558 -12.48 10.18 3.48
N SER A 559 -12.94 9.01 3.92
CA SER A 559 -13.50 8.74 5.25
C SER A 559 -12.91 7.46 5.84
N LEU A 560 -12.82 7.42 7.17
CA LEU A 560 -12.69 6.17 7.91
C LEU A 560 -14.08 5.55 8.09
N TYR A 561 -14.30 4.33 7.60
CA TYR A 561 -15.59 3.64 7.77
C TYR A 561 -15.52 2.44 8.72
N ALA A 562 -16.63 2.13 9.37
CA ALA A 562 -16.85 0.89 10.13
C ALA A 562 -18.28 0.37 9.90
N SER A 563 -18.47 -0.95 9.90
CA SER A 563 -19.75 -1.62 9.60
C SER A 563 -20.02 -2.80 10.54
N TYR A 564 -21.29 -3.17 10.75
CA TYR A 564 -21.69 -4.27 11.61
C TYR A 564 -21.21 -5.64 11.08
N GLU A 565 -21.32 -5.90 9.77
CA GLU A 565 -20.96 -7.18 9.15
C GLU A 565 -19.46 -7.51 9.23
N ASN A 566 -18.61 -6.52 9.49
CA ASN A 566 -17.19 -6.61 9.17
C ASN A 566 -16.28 -6.38 10.38
N GLU A 567 -15.23 -7.19 10.47
CA GLU A 567 -14.07 -6.96 11.35
C GLU A 567 -13.10 -5.94 10.73
N TYR A 568 -13.19 -5.72 9.40
CA TYR A 568 -12.43 -4.72 8.68
C TYR A 568 -12.92 -3.30 8.99
N SER A 569 -11.98 -2.38 9.18
CA SER A 569 -12.18 -0.94 9.08
C SER A 569 -11.06 -0.35 8.23
N GLY A 570 -11.37 0.67 7.43
CA GLY A 570 -10.42 1.22 6.46
C GLY A 570 -10.84 2.57 5.91
N VAL A 571 -9.97 3.12 5.07
CA VAL A 571 -10.15 4.45 4.49
C VAL A 571 -10.63 4.32 3.05
N MET A 572 -11.83 4.86 2.78
CA MET A 572 -12.54 4.82 1.50
C MET A 572 -12.86 6.25 1.04
N ASP A 573 -13.21 6.48 -0.23
CA ASP A 573 -13.64 7.79 -0.72
C ASP A 573 -15.13 7.88 -1.06
N TYR A 574 -15.74 9.01 -0.68
CA TYR A 574 -17.17 9.29 -0.84
C TYR A 574 -17.42 10.77 -1.22
N ALA A 575 -18.60 11.05 -1.77
CA ALA A 575 -18.96 12.38 -2.26
C ALA A 575 -19.10 13.42 -1.12
N LYS A 576 -18.42 14.56 -1.26
CA LYS A 576 -18.29 15.66 -0.26
C LYS A 576 -19.62 16.33 0.14
N ASN A 577 -20.71 16.05 -0.58
CA ASN A 577 -22.08 16.52 -0.34
C ASN A 577 -22.88 15.57 0.58
N TYR A 578 -22.41 14.35 0.85
CA TYR A 578 -22.93 13.51 1.93
C TYR A 578 -22.52 14.09 3.30
N ALA A 579 -23.11 13.61 4.39
CA ALA A 579 -22.77 14.03 5.74
C ALA A 579 -22.43 12.84 6.66
N PHE A 580 -21.27 12.92 7.30
CA PHE A 580 -20.64 11.90 8.15
C PHE A 580 -20.26 12.48 9.51
N SER A 581 -19.92 11.64 10.49
CA SER A 581 -19.47 12.09 11.80
C SER A 581 -18.05 12.68 11.76
N ILE A 582 -17.65 13.32 12.86
CA ILE A 582 -16.32 13.90 13.05
C ILE A 582 -15.70 13.38 14.33
N ARG A 583 -14.43 12.98 14.24
CA ARG A 583 -13.49 12.86 15.35
C ARG A 583 -12.32 13.78 15.06
N CYS A 584 -11.92 14.56 16.06
CA CYS A 584 -10.70 15.36 15.99
C CYS A 584 -9.53 14.58 16.58
N VAL A 585 -8.34 14.90 16.11
CA VAL A 585 -7.05 14.37 16.55
C VAL A 585 -6.13 15.52 16.96
N LYS A 586 -5.09 15.18 17.73
CA LYS A 586 -4.09 16.12 18.24
C LYS A 586 -2.75 15.40 18.47
N ASP A 587 -1.68 16.04 18.00
CA ASP A 587 -0.27 15.69 18.27
C ASP A 587 0.24 16.22 19.64
#